data_AF-B5JH12-F1
#
_entry.id   AF-B5JH12-F1
#
_cell.length_a   1.000
_cell.length_b   1.000
_cell.length_c   1.000
_cell.angle_alpha   90.00
_cell.angle_beta   90.00
_cell.angle_gamma   90.00
#
_symmetry.space_group_name_H-M   'P 1'
#
loop_
_entity.id
_entity.type
_entity.pdbx_description
1 polymer ?
#
loop_
_entity_poly.entity_id
_entity_poly.type
_entity_poly.pdbx_seq_one_letter_code
_entity_poly.pdbx_strand_id
1 'polypeptide(L)'
;MVKKTKWGNSHRFVVVQQDGAEVAISYTTCLDGKPDSRKKFIAVCRLIVHKDLHRWKVKQIIEPKSESMLRCVESGTLVDFEDAQVDHKPPLTFSVIVKAFIQARKLDTGGVVFMTDKDGMEILADEELSKDFREFHKDMAVLRILSKTANLKGASKGRIAPTKNDGTLENFQLR
;
A
#
# COMPACT_ATOMS: atom_id res chain seq x y z
N MET A 1 -23.17 6.30 -18.58
CA MET A 1 -22.52 7.44 -17.87
C MET A 1 -21.40 6.88 -17.01
N VAL A 2 -20.20 7.47 -17.01
CA VAL A 2 -19.03 6.97 -16.26
C VAL A 2 -18.78 7.86 -15.04
N LYS A 3 -18.81 7.28 -13.83
CA LYS A 3 -18.49 7.97 -12.56
C LYS A 3 -17.10 7.55 -12.06
N LYS A 4 -16.30 8.50 -11.55
CA LYS A 4 -15.01 8.23 -10.87
C LYS A 4 -15.24 7.98 -9.37
N THR A 5 -14.47 7.07 -8.77
CA THR A 5 -14.48 6.85 -7.32
C THR A 5 -13.60 7.85 -6.57
N LYS A 6 -13.93 8.15 -5.30
CA LYS A 6 -13.34 9.22 -4.47
C LYS A 6 -11.86 9.03 -4.08
N TRP A 7 -11.27 7.85 -4.28
CA TRP A 7 -9.94 7.53 -3.74
C TRP A 7 -9.04 6.78 -4.74
N GLY A 8 -7.81 7.28 -4.85
CA GLY A 8 -6.70 6.67 -5.59
C GLY A 8 -6.74 6.93 -7.10
N ASN A 9 -5.66 6.51 -7.78
CA ASN A 9 -5.57 6.44 -9.25
C ASN A 9 -6.43 5.27 -9.75
N SER A 10 -7.69 5.24 -9.32
CA SER A 10 -8.60 4.14 -9.54
C SER A 10 -9.00 4.16 -11.01
N HIS A 11 -8.39 3.27 -11.78
CA HIS A 11 -8.83 2.86 -13.12
C HIS A 11 -10.17 2.11 -13.07
N ARG A 12 -11.12 2.65 -12.30
CA ARG A 12 -12.45 2.13 -12.01
C ARG A 12 -13.46 3.09 -12.58
N PHE A 13 -14.44 2.54 -13.28
CA PHE A 13 -15.56 3.28 -13.82
C PHE A 13 -16.83 2.47 -13.64
N VAL A 14 -17.93 3.18 -13.42
CA VAL A 14 -19.26 2.58 -13.35
C VAL A 14 -19.84 2.52 -14.76
N VAL A 15 -20.25 1.33 -15.20
CA VAL A 15 -21.07 1.12 -16.38
C VAL A 15 -22.52 1.08 -15.94
N VAL A 16 -23.37 1.87 -16.58
CA VAL A 16 -24.82 1.87 -16.35
C VAL A 16 -25.46 1.11 -17.51
N GLN A 17 -26.16 0.03 -17.21
CA GLN A 17 -26.86 -0.80 -18.19
C GLN A 17 -28.19 -0.15 -18.60
N GLN A 18 -28.82 -0.66 -19.66
CA GLN A 18 -30.09 -0.11 -20.19
C GLN A 18 -31.26 -0.25 -19.20
N ASP A 19 -31.20 -1.22 -18.29
CA ASP A 19 -32.17 -1.43 -17.21
C ASP A 19 -31.88 -0.55 -15.97
N GLY A 20 -30.85 0.31 -16.04
CA GLY A 20 -30.43 1.16 -14.94
C GLY A 20 -29.50 0.49 -13.93
N ALA A 21 -29.15 -0.79 -14.09
CA ALA A 21 -28.20 -1.46 -13.23
C ALA A 21 -26.80 -0.83 -13.34
N GLU A 22 -26.18 -0.53 -12.20
CA GLU A 22 -24.82 0.02 -12.13
C GLU A 22 -23.81 -1.11 -11.82
N VAL A 23 -22.79 -1.24 -12.66
CA VAL A 23 -21.68 -2.19 -12.47
C VAL A 23 -20.37 -1.43 -12.43
N ALA A 24 -19.67 -1.49 -11.30
CA ALA A 24 -18.31 -0.97 -11.20
C ALA A 24 -17.33 -1.96 -11.84
N ILE A 25 -16.61 -1.51 -12.87
CA ILE A 25 -15.57 -2.31 -13.53
C ILE A 25 -14.22 -1.62 -13.47
N SER A 26 -13.15 -2.41 -13.57
CA SER A 26 -11.79 -1.91 -13.66
C SER A 26 -11.06 -2.63 -14.77
N TYR A 27 -10.48 -1.89 -15.72
CA TYR A 27 -9.79 -2.54 -16.84
C TYR A 27 -8.63 -3.43 -16.35
N THR A 28 -7.94 -3.05 -15.26
CA THR A 28 -6.87 -3.87 -14.68
C THR A 28 -7.41 -5.17 -14.10
N THR A 29 -8.58 -5.15 -13.45
CA THR A 29 -9.22 -6.40 -12.98
C THR A 29 -9.68 -7.28 -14.15
N CYS A 30 -10.10 -6.68 -15.27
CA CYS A 30 -10.45 -7.42 -16.47
C CYS A 30 -9.23 -8.09 -17.13
N LEU A 31 -8.05 -7.46 -17.07
CA LEU A 31 -6.81 -7.98 -17.66
C LEU A 31 -6.06 -8.94 -16.72
N ASP A 32 -5.91 -8.56 -15.45
CA ASP A 32 -5.07 -9.24 -14.46
C ASP A 32 -5.87 -10.24 -13.59
N GLY A 33 -7.19 -10.27 -13.74
CA GLY A 33 -8.11 -11.02 -12.89
C GLY A 33 -8.38 -10.35 -11.54
N LYS A 34 -9.21 -10.99 -10.72
CA LYS A 34 -9.48 -10.55 -9.35
C LYS A 34 -8.24 -10.79 -8.47
N PRO A 35 -7.91 -9.87 -7.55
CA PRO A 35 -6.82 -10.09 -6.61
C PRO A 35 -7.12 -11.30 -5.71
N ASP A 36 -6.10 -12.13 -5.48
CA ASP A 36 -6.14 -13.20 -4.49
C ASP A 36 -6.24 -12.65 -3.05
N SER A 37 -6.58 -13.51 -2.10
CA SER A 37 -6.79 -13.11 -0.69
C SER A 37 -5.55 -12.47 -0.06
N ARG A 38 -4.34 -12.86 -0.49
CA ARG A 38 -3.09 -12.27 0.01
C ARG A 38 -2.90 -10.84 -0.52
N LYS A 39 -3.14 -10.60 -1.81
CA LYS A 39 -3.12 -9.25 -2.42
C LYS A 39 -4.15 -8.34 -1.77
N LYS A 40 -5.36 -8.85 -1.53
CA LYS A 40 -6.42 -8.14 -0.79
C LYS A 40 -5.97 -7.78 0.62
N PHE A 41 -5.47 -8.76 1.38
CA PHE A 41 -4.97 -8.53 2.73
C PHE A 41 -3.90 -7.44 2.79
N ILE A 42 -2.93 -7.47 1.87
CA ILE A 42 -1.89 -6.43 1.75
C ILE A 42 -2.51 -5.05 1.45
N ALA A 43 -3.51 -4.98 0.58
CA ALA A 43 -4.19 -3.72 0.26
C ALA A 43 -4.94 -3.16 1.48
N VAL A 44 -5.66 -4.01 2.23
CA VAL A 44 -6.35 -3.60 3.45
C VAL A 44 -5.37 -3.18 4.54
N CYS A 45 -4.23 -3.87 4.69
CA CYS A 45 -3.15 -3.45 5.58
C CYS A 45 -2.67 -2.02 5.29
N ARG A 46 -2.61 -1.60 4.01
CA ARG A 46 -2.27 -0.21 3.66
C ARG A 46 -3.33 0.77 4.14
N LEU A 47 -4.60 0.42 4.01
CA LEU A 47 -5.72 1.26 4.47
C LEU A 47 -5.70 1.42 5.99
N ILE A 48 -5.45 0.34 6.73
CA ILE A 48 -5.37 0.34 8.20
C ILE A 48 -4.40 1.41 8.72
N VAL A 49 -3.21 1.51 8.11
CA VAL A 49 -2.15 2.43 8.58
C VAL A 49 -2.17 3.80 7.89
N HIS A 50 -3.02 3.99 6.87
CA HIS A 50 -3.02 5.19 6.04
C HIS A 50 -3.16 6.48 6.86
N LYS A 51 -4.09 6.50 7.82
CA LYS A 51 -4.32 7.67 8.68
C LYS A 51 -3.12 7.99 9.58
N ASP A 52 -2.41 6.97 10.07
CA ASP A 52 -1.22 7.15 10.91
C ASP A 52 -0.05 7.68 10.10
N LEU A 53 0.19 7.13 8.91
CA LEU A 53 1.21 7.61 8.00
C LEU A 53 0.96 9.07 7.60
N HIS A 54 -0.29 9.43 7.30
CA HIS A 54 -0.66 10.81 6.99
C HIS A 54 -0.41 11.74 8.20
N ARG A 55 -0.86 11.37 9.40
CA ARG A 55 -0.61 12.14 10.63
C ARG A 55 0.89 12.29 10.90
N TRP A 56 1.68 11.25 10.70
CA TRP A 56 3.12 11.29 10.83
C TRP A 56 3.76 12.24 9.82
N LYS A 57 3.34 12.18 8.54
CA LYS A 57 3.79 13.07 7.47
C LYS A 57 3.52 14.55 7.79
N VAL A 58 2.31 14.86 8.27
CA VAL A 58 1.95 16.23 8.68
C VAL A 58 2.88 16.75 9.78
N LYS A 59 3.30 15.89 10.73
CA LYS A 59 4.28 16.27 11.76
C LYS A 59 5.69 16.55 11.23
N GLN A 60 6.00 16.17 9.98
CA GLN A 60 7.30 16.43 9.35
C GLN A 60 7.36 17.76 8.58
N ILE A 61 6.25 18.50 8.53
CA ILE A 61 6.20 19.81 7.86
C ILE A 61 7.15 20.77 8.58
N ILE A 62 8.06 21.38 7.81
CA ILE A 62 9.08 22.30 8.33
C ILE A 62 8.52 23.71 8.44
N GLU A 63 7.69 24.12 7.47
CA GLU A 63 7.08 25.45 7.43
C GLU A 63 5.55 25.34 7.36
N PRO A 64 4.82 25.76 8.41
CA PRO A 64 3.37 25.67 8.45
C PRO A 64 2.66 26.79 7.66
N LYS A 65 3.37 27.72 7.00
CA LYS A 65 2.79 28.85 6.26
C LYS A 65 3.11 28.80 4.76
N SER A 66 2.05 29.02 3.96
CA SER A 66 1.91 29.03 2.48
C SER A 66 2.42 27.84 1.66
N GLU A 67 3.54 27.22 2.00
CA GLU A 67 4.12 26.11 1.24
C GLU A 67 4.43 24.98 2.23
N SER A 68 3.50 24.03 2.41
CA SER A 68 3.71 22.90 3.33
C SER A 68 4.87 22.03 2.85
N MET A 69 6.09 22.42 3.21
CA MET A 69 7.33 21.85 2.71
C MET A 69 7.89 20.79 3.65
N LEU A 70 8.39 19.71 3.07
CA LEU A 70 9.08 18.63 3.78
C LEU A 70 10.47 18.42 3.18
N ARG A 71 11.42 17.99 4.02
CA ARG A 71 12.77 17.67 3.55
C ARG A 71 12.85 16.23 3.06
N CYS A 72 13.25 16.03 1.81
CA CYS A 72 13.61 14.73 1.29
C CYS A 72 14.91 14.25 1.95
N VAL A 73 14.90 13.06 2.57
CA VAL A 73 16.06 12.51 3.28
C VAL A 73 17.20 12.12 2.32
N GLU A 74 16.88 11.73 1.09
CA GLU A 74 17.89 11.29 0.11
C GLU A 74 18.63 12.48 -0.53
N SER A 75 17.90 13.51 -0.96
CA SER A 75 18.48 14.67 -1.66
C SER A 75 18.77 15.87 -0.77
N GLY A 76 18.19 15.91 0.44
CA GLY A 76 18.24 17.08 1.32
C GLY A 76 17.38 18.26 0.89
N THR A 77 16.78 18.22 -0.31
CA THR A 77 15.96 19.30 -0.87
C THR A 77 14.58 19.37 -0.20
N LEU A 78 13.99 20.57 -0.19
CA LEU A 78 12.59 20.74 0.17
C LEU A 78 11.70 20.28 -0.98
N VAL A 79 10.57 19.66 -0.64
CA VAL A 79 9.54 19.21 -1.57
C VAL A 79 8.17 19.54 -1.00
N ASP A 80 7.25 19.89 -1.89
CA ASP A 80 5.86 20.15 -1.54
C ASP A 80 5.20 18.93 -0.88
N PHE A 81 4.21 19.19 -0.03
CA PHE A 81 3.45 18.14 0.64
C PHE A 81 2.92 17.10 -0.33
N GLU A 82 2.41 17.49 -1.51
CA GLU A 82 1.87 16.56 -2.50
C GLU A 82 2.95 15.67 -3.15
N ASP A 83 4.17 16.20 -3.33
CA ASP A 83 5.28 15.47 -3.93
C ASP A 83 6.13 14.70 -2.91
N ALA A 84 5.94 14.95 -1.61
CA ALA A 84 6.52 14.19 -0.53
C ALA A 84 5.85 12.82 -0.37
N GLN A 85 6.63 11.75 -0.32
CA GLN A 85 6.18 10.39 -0.10
C GLN A 85 6.70 9.88 1.24
N VAL A 86 5.82 9.22 2.01
CA VAL A 86 6.23 8.47 3.20
C VAL A 86 6.74 7.12 2.74
N ASP A 87 8.02 6.86 3.00
CA ASP A 87 8.67 5.60 2.67
C ASP A 87 9.04 4.82 3.93
N HIS A 88 8.95 3.50 3.84
CA HIS A 88 9.40 2.57 4.85
C HIS A 88 10.89 2.26 4.64
N LYS A 89 11.74 2.72 5.56
CA LYS A 89 13.20 2.60 5.45
C LYS A 89 13.61 1.12 5.40
N PRO A 90 14.35 0.67 4.35
CA PRO A 90 14.92 -0.67 4.31
C PRO A 90 15.83 -0.95 5.53
N PRO A 91 15.89 -2.19 6.04
CA PRO A 91 15.27 -3.41 5.48
C PRO A 91 13.79 -3.60 5.82
N LEU A 92 13.20 -2.77 6.69
CA LEU A 92 11.82 -2.91 7.18
C LEU A 92 10.81 -2.22 6.25
N THR A 93 10.80 -2.63 4.98
CA THR A 93 9.83 -2.13 3.99
C THR A 93 8.41 -2.55 4.37
N PHE A 94 7.38 -1.86 3.86
CA PHE A 94 5.99 -2.21 4.12
C PHE A 94 5.67 -3.69 3.83
N SER A 95 6.16 -4.20 2.70
CA SER A 95 5.97 -5.61 2.33
C SER A 95 6.65 -6.57 3.30
N VAL A 96 7.80 -6.18 3.88
CA VAL A 96 8.52 -7.00 4.87
C VAL A 96 7.72 -7.03 6.16
N ILE A 97 7.21 -5.88 6.61
CA ILE A 97 6.37 -5.78 7.81
C ILE A 97 5.11 -6.64 7.67
N VAL A 98 4.40 -6.56 6.54
CA VAL A 98 3.20 -7.40 6.32
C VAL A 98 3.55 -8.89 6.29
N LYS A 99 4.65 -9.27 5.62
CA LYS A 99 5.12 -10.67 5.61
C LYS A 99 5.46 -11.15 7.02
N ALA A 100 6.16 -10.34 7.80
CA ALA A 100 6.51 -10.65 9.18
C ALA A 100 5.27 -10.79 10.07
N PHE A 101 4.26 -9.93 9.91
CA PHE A 101 3.00 -10.04 10.65
C PHE A 101 2.26 -11.35 10.35
N ILE A 102 2.12 -11.71 9.07
CA ILE A 102 1.50 -12.97 8.65
C ILE A 102 2.23 -14.16 9.29
N GLN A 103 3.56 -14.14 9.29
CA GLN A 103 4.37 -15.21 9.87
C GLN A 103 4.25 -15.26 11.41
N ALA A 104 4.34 -14.11 12.08
CA ALA A 104 4.26 -14.01 13.54
C ALA A 104 2.91 -14.50 14.08
N ARG A 105 1.82 -14.22 13.35
CA ARG A 105 0.46 -14.66 13.70
C ARG A 105 0.11 -16.05 13.18
N LYS A 106 0.99 -16.69 12.39
CA LYS A 106 0.68 -17.91 11.62
C LYS A 106 -0.65 -17.78 10.86
N LEU A 107 -0.87 -16.59 10.30
CA LEU A 107 -2.14 -16.22 9.69
C LEU A 107 -2.30 -16.90 8.33
N ASP A 108 -3.41 -17.62 8.14
CA ASP A 108 -3.83 -18.05 6.81
C ASP A 108 -4.61 -16.91 6.12
N THR A 109 -3.96 -16.23 5.17
CA THR A 109 -4.61 -15.17 4.39
C THR A 109 -5.79 -15.68 3.54
N GLY A 110 -5.88 -16.99 3.25
CA GLY A 110 -6.99 -17.59 2.53
C GLY A 110 -8.29 -17.60 3.32
N GLY A 111 -8.20 -17.73 4.65
CA GLY A 111 -9.33 -17.72 5.58
C GLY A 111 -9.74 -16.34 6.09
N VAL A 112 -9.03 -15.26 5.70
CA VAL A 112 -9.38 -13.90 6.13
C VAL A 112 -10.69 -13.46 5.49
N VAL A 113 -11.62 -13.00 6.33
CA VAL A 113 -12.92 -12.46 5.90
C VAL A 113 -12.82 -10.95 5.71
N PHE A 114 -13.32 -10.49 4.57
CA PHE A 114 -13.36 -9.08 4.20
C PHE A 114 -14.81 -8.60 4.15
N MET A 115 -15.02 -7.31 4.45
CA MET A 115 -16.30 -6.64 4.26
C MET A 115 -16.08 -5.29 3.58
N THR A 116 -17.17 -4.66 3.16
CA THR A 116 -17.14 -3.32 2.55
C THR A 116 -17.63 -2.31 3.57
N ASP A 117 -16.89 -1.23 3.79
CA ASP A 117 -17.31 -0.13 4.65
C ASP A 117 -18.35 0.78 3.96
N LYS A 118 -18.85 1.77 4.71
CA LYS A 118 -19.84 2.75 4.22
C LYS A 118 -19.37 3.59 3.02
N ASP A 119 -18.05 3.69 2.81
CA ASP A 119 -17.42 4.47 1.75
C ASP A 119 -17.04 3.59 0.55
N GLY A 120 -17.40 2.30 0.58
CA GLY A 120 -17.15 1.34 -0.50
C GLY A 120 -15.74 0.73 -0.46
N MET A 121 -15.03 0.83 0.66
CA MET A 121 -13.68 0.29 0.84
C MET A 121 -13.71 -1.13 1.40
N GLU A 122 -12.86 -2.00 0.84
CA GLU A 122 -12.62 -3.32 1.41
C GLU A 122 -11.83 -3.17 2.72
N ILE A 123 -12.36 -3.75 3.80
CA ILE A 123 -11.77 -3.75 5.14
C ILE A 123 -11.79 -5.18 5.72
N LEU A 124 -11.03 -5.42 6.79
CA LEU A 124 -11.12 -6.69 7.53
C LEU A 124 -12.44 -6.71 8.30
N ALA A 125 -13.14 -7.85 8.28
CA ALA A 125 -14.30 -8.05 9.14
C ALA A 125 -13.89 -8.21 10.62
N ASP A 126 -12.66 -8.66 10.87
CA ASP A 126 -12.06 -8.77 12.19
C ASP A 126 -11.37 -7.43 12.58
N GLU A 127 -12.02 -6.70 13.49
CA GLU A 127 -11.49 -5.44 14.01
C GLU A 127 -10.26 -5.63 14.90
N GLU A 128 -10.15 -6.76 15.61
CA GLU A 128 -9.00 -7.07 16.45
C GLU A 128 -7.76 -7.33 15.58
N LEU A 129 -7.91 -8.09 14.49
CA LEU A 129 -6.84 -8.29 13.51
C LEU A 129 -6.36 -6.96 12.90
N SER A 130 -7.29 -6.02 12.67
CA SER A 130 -6.95 -4.67 12.18
C SER A 130 -6.14 -3.88 13.20
N LYS A 131 -6.55 -3.92 14.47
CA LYS A 131 -5.84 -3.26 15.57
C LYS A 131 -4.46 -3.87 15.79
N ASP A 132 -4.36 -5.19 15.79
CA ASP A 132 -3.11 -5.93 15.97
C ASP A 132 -2.10 -5.59 14.87
N PHE A 133 -2.55 -5.55 13.61
CA PHE A 133 -1.67 -5.15 12.51
C PHE A 133 -1.19 -3.70 12.66
N ARG A 134 -2.07 -2.79 13.09
CA ARG A 134 -1.74 -1.38 13.29
C ARG A 134 -0.67 -1.19 14.37
N GLU A 135 -0.80 -1.85 15.52
CA GLU A 135 0.22 -1.78 16.59
C GLU A 135 1.53 -2.47 16.16
N PHE A 136 1.45 -3.65 15.53
CA PHE A 136 2.63 -4.31 14.99
C PHE A 136 3.38 -3.45 13.96
N HIS A 137 2.66 -2.74 13.09
CA HIS A 137 3.25 -1.81 12.14
C HIS A 137 3.94 -0.65 12.83
N LYS A 138 3.33 -0.08 13.88
CA LYS A 138 3.90 1.03 14.65
C LYS A 138 5.23 0.65 15.31
N ASP A 139 5.33 -0.56 15.83
CA ASP A 139 6.55 -1.06 16.48
C ASP A 139 7.68 -1.34 15.46
N MET A 140 7.32 -1.76 14.25
CA MET A 140 8.28 -2.16 13.21
C MET A 140 8.68 -1.02 12.26
N ALA A 141 7.79 -0.05 12.01
CA ALA A 141 7.96 0.91 10.93
C ALA A 141 8.97 2.00 11.28
N VAL A 142 10.04 2.07 10.48
CA VAL A 142 10.94 3.23 10.45
C VAL A 142 10.60 4.05 9.20
N LEU A 143 10.03 5.22 9.40
CA LEU A 143 9.51 6.07 8.32
C LEU A 143 10.52 7.15 7.93
N ARG A 144 10.51 7.54 6.65
CA ARG A 144 11.26 8.69 6.12
C ARG A 144 10.46 9.42 5.06
N ILE A 145 10.79 10.68 4.82
CA ILE A 145 10.25 11.46 3.70
C ILE A 145 11.19 11.37 2.50
N LEU A 146 10.66 11.00 1.35
CA LEU A 146 11.34 11.03 0.07
C LEU A 146 10.57 11.91 -0.90
N SER A 147 11.24 12.49 -1.88
CA SER A 147 10.55 13.03 -3.06
C SER A 147 9.92 11.88 -3.86
N LYS A 148 8.84 12.16 -4.60
CA LYS A 148 8.21 11.19 -5.51
C LYS A 148 9.22 10.51 -6.43
N THR A 149 10.15 11.28 -7.01
CA THR A 149 11.21 10.77 -7.89
C THR A 149 12.18 9.84 -7.17
N ALA A 150 12.63 10.22 -5.97
CA ALA A 150 13.52 9.39 -5.14
C ALA A 150 12.84 8.07 -4.75
N ASN A 151 11.59 8.16 -4.30
CA ASN A 151 10.79 7.00 -3.94
C ASN A 151 10.62 6.02 -5.11
N LEU A 152 10.34 6.52 -6.32
CA LEU A 152 10.20 5.67 -7.52
C LEU A 152 11.51 4.97 -7.89
N LYS A 153 12.65 5.64 -7.78
CA LYS A 153 13.98 5.03 -8.02
C LYS A 153 14.28 3.90 -7.03
N GLY A 154 13.83 4.04 -5.79
CA GLY A 154 14.04 3.05 -4.72
C GLY A 154 13.06 1.87 -4.73
N ALA A 155 11.88 2.02 -5.33
CA ALA A 155 10.78 1.05 -5.21
C ALA A 155 11.14 -0.38 -5.63
N SER A 156 11.99 -0.56 -6.66
CA SER A 156 12.42 -1.88 -7.12
C SER A 156 13.28 -2.62 -6.10
N LYS A 157 14.09 -1.89 -5.30
CA LYS A 157 15.00 -2.44 -4.30
C LYS A 157 14.29 -3.00 -3.07
N GLY A 158 13.04 -2.57 -2.83
CA GLY A 158 12.23 -3.04 -1.70
C GLY A 158 11.42 -4.31 -1.98
N ARG A 159 11.53 -4.88 -3.20
CA ARG A 159 10.75 -6.06 -3.61
C ARG A 159 11.29 -7.32 -2.93
N ILE A 160 10.39 -8.07 -2.31
CA ILE A 160 10.72 -9.35 -1.65
C ILE A 160 10.55 -10.54 -2.60
N ALA A 161 9.58 -10.46 -3.51
CA ALA A 161 9.36 -11.54 -4.47
C ALA A 161 10.49 -11.53 -5.51
N PRO A 162 11.07 -12.70 -5.84
CA PRO A 162 12.08 -12.80 -6.88
C PRO A 162 11.49 -12.38 -8.23
N THR A 163 12.35 -11.82 -9.05
CA THR A 163 12.10 -11.48 -10.45
C THR A 163 12.74 -12.53 -11.35
N LYS A 164 12.41 -12.50 -12.65
CA LYS A 164 13.04 -13.38 -13.66
C LYS A 164 14.57 -13.25 -13.75
N ASN A 165 15.14 -12.16 -13.24
CA ASN A 165 16.58 -11.92 -13.24
C ASN A 165 17.24 -12.39 -11.93
N ASP A 166 16.46 -12.82 -10.93
CA ASP A 166 16.96 -13.33 -9.66
C ASP A 166 17.12 -14.85 -9.74
N GLY A 167 18.27 -15.37 -9.29
CA GLY A 167 18.53 -16.80 -9.20
C GLY A 167 18.21 -17.36 -7.81
N THR A 168 17.79 -18.63 -7.74
CA THR A 168 17.72 -19.41 -6.50
C THR A 168 18.81 -20.47 -6.50
N LEU A 169 19.24 -20.91 -5.30
CA LEU A 169 20.24 -21.97 -5.15
C LEU A 169 19.76 -23.32 -5.74
N GLU A 170 18.47 -23.49 -5.99
CA GLU A 170 17.89 -24.68 -6.64
C GLU A 170 18.25 -24.80 -8.13
N ASN A 171 18.73 -23.73 -8.78
CA ASN A 171 19.17 -23.74 -10.18
C ASN A 171 20.66 -24.08 -10.36
N PHE A 172 21.35 -24.52 -9.31
CA PHE A 172 22.72 -25.00 -9.38
C PHE A 172 22.75 -26.51 -9.73
N GLN A 173 22.31 -26.87 -10.93
CA GLN A 173 22.72 -28.15 -11.49
C GLN A 173 24.19 -28.03 -11.91
N LEU A 174 25.07 -28.67 -11.15
CA LEU A 174 26.46 -28.90 -11.52
C LEU A 174 26.50 -29.46 -12.94
N ARG A 175 27.17 -28.73 -13.84
CA ARG A 175 27.60 -29.27 -15.14
C ARG A 175 28.75 -30.23 -14.95
#